data_AF-A0A7W1KLW9-F1
#
_entry.id   AF-A0A7W1KLW9-F1
#
_cell.length_a   1.000
_cell.length_b   1.000
_cell.length_c   1.000
_cell.angle_alpha   90.00
_cell.angle_beta   90.00
_cell.angle_gamma   90.00
#
_symmetry.space_group_name_H-M   'P 1'
#
loop_
_entity.id
_entity.type
_entity.pdbx_description
1 polymer ?
#
loop_
_entity_poly.entity_id
_entity_poly.type
_entity_poly.pdbx_seq_one_letter_code
_entity_poly.pdbx_strand_id
1 'polypeptide(L)'
;MIESRAARLAAFSAVVLWGVSFVATKAAVQEVSPVTLIFSRFALGVVFLFLLLRLRRQPVVPPRDAWLMLALIGFVGIFVHQM
;
A
#
# COMPACT_ATOMS: atom_id res chain seq x y z
N MET A 1 27.66 -2.46 11.08
CA MET A 1 27.95 -2.44 9.61
C MET A 1 26.98 -3.30 8.78
N ILE A 2 26.53 -4.46 9.26
CA ILE A 2 25.58 -5.37 8.57
C ILE A 2 24.20 -4.73 8.35
N GLU A 3 23.67 -3.97 9.32
CA GLU A 3 22.40 -3.24 9.18
C GLU A 3 22.40 -2.25 8.00
N SER A 4 23.54 -1.63 7.70
CA SER A 4 23.63 -0.69 6.56
C SER A 4 23.44 -1.38 5.21
N ARG A 5 23.84 -2.65 5.07
CA ARG A 5 23.65 -3.43 3.82
C ARG A 5 22.20 -3.84 3.65
N ALA A 6 21.57 -4.32 4.72
CA ALA A 6 20.15 -4.67 4.71
C ALA A 6 19.26 -3.44 4.43
N ALA A 7 19.56 -2.30 5.04
CA ALA A 7 18.85 -1.05 4.79
C ALA A 7 19.01 -0.57 3.34
N ARG A 8 20.22 -0.62 2.77
CA ARG A 8 20.45 -0.30 1.35
C ARG A 8 19.70 -1.23 0.41
N LEU A 9 19.67 -2.53 0.69
CA LEU A 9 18.92 -3.49 -0.11
C LEU A 9 17.42 -3.24 -0.02
N ALA A 10 16.88 -2.97 1.18
CA ALA A 10 15.48 -2.62 1.36
C ALA A 10 15.10 -1.34 0.60
N ALA A 11 15.96 -0.32 0.64
CA ALA A 11 15.76 0.92 -0.11
C ALA A 11 15.81 0.67 -1.63
N PHE A 12 16.78 -0.10 -2.12
CA PHE A 12 16.86 -0.47 -3.53
C PHE A 12 15.62 -1.22 -3.99
N SER A 13 15.18 -2.23 -3.22
CA SER A 13 13.94 -2.96 -3.51
C SER A 13 12.73 -2.04 -3.52
N ALA A 14 12.62 -1.10 -2.58
CA ALA A 14 11.54 -0.12 -2.56
C ALA A 14 11.52 0.73 -3.84
N VAL A 15 12.69 1.20 -4.31
CA VAL A 15 12.82 1.98 -5.55
C VAL A 15 12.40 1.14 -6.77
N VAL A 16 12.86 -0.10 -6.88
CA VAL A 16 12.50 -0.99 -7.99
C VAL A 16 11.00 -1.27 -8.00
N LEU A 17 10.41 -1.62 -6.86
CA LEU A 17 8.98 -1.89 -6.73
C LEU A 17 8.13 -0.66 -7.09
N TRP A 18 8.54 0.53 -6.65
CA TRP A 18 7.88 1.78 -7.03
C TRP A 18 8.00 2.06 -8.54
N GLY A 19 9.19 1.88 -9.12
CA GLY A 19 9.42 2.07 -10.55
C GLY A 19 8.54 1.17 -11.41
N VAL A 20 8.50 -0.13 -11.11
CA VAL A 20 7.63 -1.09 -11.80
C VAL A 20 6.16 -0.73 -11.64
N SER A 21 5.75 -0.30 -10.44
CA SER A 21 4.37 0.10 -10.16
C SER A 21 3.90 1.28 -11.03
N PHE A 22 4.77 2.25 -11.30
CA PHE A 22 4.45 3.38 -12.19
C PHE A 22 4.19 2.94 -13.63
N VAL A 23 5.06 2.08 -14.17
CA VAL A 23 4.91 1.56 -15.54
C VAL A 23 3.61 0.77 -15.66
N ALA A 24 3.33 -0.11 -14.69
CA ALA A 24 2.09 -0.90 -14.67
C ALA A 24 0.84 0.00 -14.59
N THR A 25 0.89 1.07 -13.79
CA THR A 25 -0.23 2.02 -13.65
C THR A 25 -0.49 2.75 -14.98
N LYS A 26 0.55 3.19 -15.69
CA LYS A 26 0.40 3.82 -17.01
C LYS A 26 -0.29 2.91 -18.02
N ALA A 27 0.11 1.65 -18.08
CA ALA A 27 -0.52 0.66 -18.95
C ALA A 27 -1.98 0.42 -18.53
N ALA A 28 -2.24 0.26 -17.24
CA ALA A 28 -3.58 -0.06 -16.74
C ALA A 28 -4.61 1.07 -16.90
N VAL A 29 -4.21 2.35 -16.78
CA VAL A 29 -5.12 3.49 -17.01
C VAL A 29 -5.67 3.52 -18.44
N GLN A 30 -4.98 2.90 -19.41
CA GLN A 30 -5.48 2.80 -20.78
C GLN A 30 -6.63 1.80 -20.93
N GLU A 31 -6.73 0.83 -20.02
CA GLU A 31 -7.67 -0.30 -20.07
C GLU A 31 -8.79 -0.19 -19.03
N VAL A 32 -8.54 0.44 -17.87
CA VAL A 32 -9.49 0.58 -16.78
C VAL A 32 -9.64 2.03 -16.32
N SER A 33 -10.83 2.36 -15.79
CA SER A 33 -11.07 3.70 -15.24
C SER A 33 -10.10 4.01 -14.08
N PRO A 34 -9.71 5.29 -13.88
CA PRO A 34 -8.83 5.68 -12.77
C PRO A 34 -9.36 5.24 -11.40
N VAL A 35 -10.68 5.35 -11.19
CA VAL A 35 -11.34 4.96 -9.94
C VAL A 35 -11.21 3.45 -9.71
N THR A 36 -11.44 2.64 -10.74
CA THR A 36 -11.27 1.18 -10.67
C THR A 36 -9.83 0.82 -10.34
N LEU A 37 -8.85 1.47 -10.98
CA LEU A 37 -7.44 1.22 -10.74
C LEU A 37 -7.03 1.52 -9.29
N ILE A 38 -7.50 2.65 -8.75
CA ILE A 38 -7.27 3.03 -7.35
C ILE A 38 -7.88 1.97 -6.43
N PHE A 39 -9.14 1.59 -6.64
CA PHE A 39 -9.81 0.56 -5.84
C PHE A 39 -9.07 -0.78 -5.87
N SER A 40 -8.67 -1.25 -7.06
CA SER A 40 -7.91 -2.50 -7.22
C SER A 40 -6.57 -2.44 -6.48
N ARG A 41 -5.85 -1.31 -6.56
CA ARG A 41 -4.57 -1.13 -5.87
C ARG A 41 -4.74 -1.20 -4.35
N PHE A 42 -5.76 -0.52 -3.79
CA PHE A 42 -6.04 -0.58 -2.35
C PHE A 42 -6.54 -1.95 -1.92
N ALA A 43 -7.37 -2.63 -2.71
CA ALA A 43 -7.83 -4.00 -2.44
C ALA A 43 -6.64 -4.98 -2.36
N LEU A 44 -5.70 -4.90 -3.31
CA LEU A 44 -4.46 -5.68 -3.27
C LEU A 44 -3.63 -5.36 -2.02
N GLY A 45 -3.54 -4.08 -1.63
CA GLY A 45 -2.88 -3.66 -0.40
C GLY A 45 -3.52 -4.26 0.86
N VAL A 46 -4.86 -4.29 0.94
CA VAL A 46 -5.60 -4.90 2.06
C VAL A 46 -5.34 -6.40 2.12
N VAL A 47 -5.43 -7.12 1.00
CA VAL A 47 -5.14 -8.56 0.94
C VAL A 47 -3.70 -8.85 1.36
N PHE A 48 -2.74 -8.08 0.86
CA PHE A 48 -1.33 -8.22 1.21
C PHE A 48 -1.08 -7.98 2.69
N LEU A 49 -1.62 -6.89 3.25
CA LEU A 49 -1.46 -6.56 4.67
C LEU A 49 -2.13 -7.61 5.56
N PHE A 50 -3.33 -8.05 5.20
CA PHE A 50 -4.03 -9.13 5.90
C PHE A 50 -3.18 -10.41 5.95
N LEU A 51 -2.63 -10.84 4.81
CA LEU A 51 -1.76 -12.01 4.74
C LEU A 51 -0.49 -11.83 5.56
N LEU A 52 0.12 -10.65 5.51
CA LEU A 52 1.32 -10.32 6.28
C LEU A 52 1.06 -10.38 7.79
N LEU A 53 -0.06 -9.82 8.26
CA LEU A 53 -0.46 -9.86 9.68
C LEU A 53 -0.72 -11.29 10.14
N ARG A 54 -1.41 -12.09 9.32
CA ARG A 54 -1.65 -13.52 9.59
C ARG A 54 -0.35 -14.31 9.68
N LEU A 55 0.57 -14.08 8.74
CA LEU A 55 1.88 -14.75 8.73
C LEU A 55 2.74 -14.37 9.95
N ARG A 56 2.65 -13.11 10.39
CA ARG A 56 3.33 -12.60 11.59
C ARG A 56 2.62 -12.91 12.90
N ARG A 57 1.46 -13.60 12.85
CA ARG A 57 0.58 -13.88 14.00
C ARG A 57 0.22 -12.61 14.81
N GLN A 58 0.10 -11.49 14.12
CA GLN A 58 -0.31 -10.21 14.71
C GLN A 58 -1.83 -10.04 14.62
N PRO A 59 -2.44 -9.28 15.54
CA PRO A 59 -3.87 -8.97 15.46
C PRO A 59 -4.18 -8.24 14.16
N VAL A 60 -5.16 -8.77 13.41
CA VAL A 60 -5.62 -8.18 12.15
C VAL A 60 -6.49 -6.94 12.40
N VAL A 61 -7.17 -6.91 13.54
CA VAL A 61 -8.11 -5.85 13.90
C VAL A 61 -7.37 -4.78 14.69
N PRO A 62 -7.37 -3.50 14.24
CA PRO A 62 -6.82 -2.40 15.00
C PRO A 62 -7.57 -2.20 16.33
N PRO A 63 -6.90 -1.68 17.37
CA PRO A 63 -7.57 -1.31 18.61
C PRO A 63 -8.62 -0.22 18.38
N ARG A 64 -9.65 -0.19 19.23
CA ARG A 64 -10.89 0.58 18.99
C ARG A 64 -10.66 2.09 18.87
N ASP A 65 -9.68 2.60 19.59
CA ASP A 65 -9.23 4.00 19.60
C ASP A 65 -8.57 4.43 18.27
N ALA A 66 -7.96 3.51 17.54
CA ALA A 66 -7.27 3.80 16.28
C ALA A 66 -8.23 4.01 15.09
N TRP A 67 -9.49 3.58 15.18
CA TRP A 67 -10.41 3.58 14.04
C TRP A 67 -10.72 4.97 13.50
N LEU A 68 -10.89 5.97 14.37
CA LEU A 68 -11.13 7.34 13.93
C LEU A 68 -9.92 7.88 13.15
N MET A 69 -8.72 7.66 13.66
CA MET A 69 -7.49 8.09 13.00
C MET A 69 -7.26 7.37 11.68
N LEU A 70 -7.51 6.06 11.62
CA LEU A 70 -7.43 5.27 10.38
C LEU A 70 -8.45 5.75 9.33
N ALA A 71 -9.67 6.06 9.75
CA ALA A 71 -10.70 6.61 8.87
C ALA A 71 -10.31 7.99 8.34
N LEU A 72 -9.77 8.88 9.18
CA LEU A 72 -9.31 10.21 8.77
C LEU A 72 -8.13 10.13 7.80
N ILE A 73 -7.11 9.32 8.10
CA ILE A 73 -5.95 9.15 7.22
C ILE A 73 -6.36 8.51 5.89
N GLY A 74 -7.26 7.52 5.92
CA GLY A 74 -7.82 6.92 4.70
C GLY A 74 -8.62 7.93 3.88
N PHE A 75 -9.48 8.73 4.51
CA PHE A 75 -10.26 9.75 3.84
C PHE A 75 -9.37 10.84 3.21
N VAL A 76 -8.45 11.41 3.99
CA VAL A 76 -7.56 12.47 3.49
C VAL A 76 -6.61 11.93 2.44
N GLY A 77 -5.98 10.78 2.69
CA GLY A 77 -4.94 10.22 1.81
C GLY A 77 -5.47 9.57 0.54
N ILE A 78 -6.73 9.12 0.53
CA ILE A 78 -7.33 8.44 -0.63
C ILE A 78 -8.37 9.34 -1.28
N PHE A 79 -9.39 9.77 -0.53
CA PHE A 79 -10.51 10.50 -1.12
C PHE A 79 -10.11 11.93 -1.50
N VAL A 80 -9.57 12.70 -0.56
CA VAL A 80 -9.22 14.11 -0.81
C VAL A 80 -8.03 14.25 -1.76
N HIS A 81 -7.07 13.33 -1.72
CA HIS A 81 -5.88 13.41 -2.57
C HIS A 81 -6.13 12.97 -4.03
N GLN A 82 -7.10 12.07 -4.27
CA GLN A 82 -7.32 11.46 -5.59
C GLN A 82 -8.56 12.01 -6.34
N MET A 83 -9.45 12.72 -5.65
CA MET A 83 -10.58 13.45 -6.25
C MET A 83 -10.18 14.88 -6.57
#